data_AF-A0A965M7H7-F1
#
_entry.id   AF-A0A965M7H7-F1
#
_cell.length_a   1.000
_cell.length_b   1.000
_cell.length_c   1.000
_cell.angle_alpha   90.00
_cell.angle_beta   90.00
_cell.angle_gamma   90.00
#
_symmetry.space_group_name_H-M   'P 1'
#
loop_
_entity.id
_entity.type
_entity.pdbx_description
1 polymer ?
#
loop_
_entity_poly.entity_id
_entity_poly.type
_entity_poly.pdbx_seq_one_letter_code
_entity_poly.pdbx_strand_id
1 'polypeptide(L)'
;MADAGSRRATATTTPLRVGTQQQRLTLTHGRALDAIAALQHWLKAEGRRHLPDWLALVAADTGHRYTTVSVRLQRSRWGSCSSSGRISLNAKLLMLPPDAVRYVLVHELAHTVHMNHSRAFWSEVARHQPDWREQVRVVKARAPALPAWVHAHAKPPANLR
;
A
#
# COMPACT_ATOMS: atom_id res chain seq x y z
N MET A 1 -3.21 51.44 -19.54
CA MET A 1 -4.08 50.26 -19.39
C MET A 1 -3.92 49.39 -20.63
N ALA A 2 -3.21 48.27 -20.50
CA ALA A 2 -3.24 47.19 -21.48
C ALA A 2 -3.16 45.89 -20.67
N ASP A 3 -4.27 45.18 -20.63
CA ASP A 3 -4.48 43.92 -19.91
C ASP A 3 -3.87 42.77 -20.72
N ALA A 4 -2.88 42.09 -20.14
CA ALA A 4 -2.23 40.94 -20.73
C ALA A 4 -3.05 39.68 -20.40
N GLY A 5 -3.93 39.30 -21.33
CA GLY A 5 -4.75 38.10 -21.25
C GLY A 5 -3.92 36.83 -21.02
N SER A 6 -4.02 36.29 -19.81
CA SER A 6 -3.48 34.99 -19.42
C SER A 6 -4.24 33.87 -20.14
N ARG A 7 -3.62 33.26 -21.15
CA ARG A 7 -4.15 32.05 -21.80
C ARG A 7 -3.96 30.87 -20.86
N ARG A 8 -5.04 30.43 -20.19
CA ARG A 8 -5.08 29.11 -19.55
C ARG A 8 -4.96 28.04 -20.63
N ALA A 9 -3.85 27.32 -20.64
CA ALA A 9 -3.72 26.09 -21.41
C ALA A 9 -4.77 25.08 -20.90
N THR A 10 -5.73 24.74 -21.74
CA THR A 10 -6.64 23.62 -21.50
C THR A 10 -5.82 22.35 -21.64
N ALA A 11 -5.54 21.66 -20.53
CA ALA A 11 -4.90 20.36 -20.58
C ALA A 11 -5.87 19.37 -21.24
N THR A 12 -5.64 19.04 -22.51
CA THR A 12 -6.33 17.94 -23.18
C THR A 12 -5.96 16.65 -22.44
N THR A 13 -6.86 16.18 -21.58
CA THR A 13 -6.65 14.96 -20.82
C THR A 13 -6.94 13.77 -21.74
N THR A 14 -5.92 13.04 -22.15
CA THR A 14 -6.13 11.78 -22.89
C THR A 14 -6.90 10.82 -21.98
N PRO A 15 -8.09 10.33 -22.37
CA PRO A 15 -8.88 9.45 -21.50
C PRO A 15 -8.15 8.12 -21.27
N LEU A 16 -8.21 7.61 -20.03
CA LEU A 16 -7.84 6.23 -19.72
C LEU A 16 -8.93 5.32 -20.29
N ARG A 17 -8.56 4.45 -21.24
CA ARG A 17 -9.46 3.41 -21.76
C ARG A 17 -9.21 2.10 -21.03
N VAL A 18 -10.29 1.47 -20.60
CA VAL A 18 -10.27 0.18 -19.92
C VAL A 18 -10.91 -0.85 -20.85
N GLY A 19 -10.15 -1.90 -21.19
CA GLY A 19 -10.65 -3.04 -21.95
C GLY A 19 -10.47 -4.32 -21.15
N THR A 20 -11.33 -5.31 -21.38
CA THR A 20 -11.16 -6.65 -20.81
C THR A 20 -11.17 -7.70 -21.92
N GLN A 21 -10.23 -8.62 -21.90
CA GLN A 21 -10.20 -9.77 -22.82
C GLN A 21 -9.54 -10.97 -22.13
N GLN A 22 -10.25 -12.10 -22.06
CA GLN A 22 -9.71 -13.38 -21.56
C GLN A 22 -8.93 -13.23 -20.24
N GLN A 23 -9.61 -12.77 -19.18
CA GLN A 23 -9.04 -12.52 -17.83
C GLN A 23 -7.93 -11.46 -17.77
N ARG A 24 -7.73 -10.68 -18.83
CA ARG A 24 -6.76 -9.58 -18.89
C ARG A 24 -7.48 -8.24 -18.84
N LEU A 25 -7.02 -7.37 -17.94
CA LEU A 25 -7.39 -5.96 -17.93
C LEU A 25 -6.34 -5.18 -18.73
N THR A 26 -6.77 -4.46 -19.77
CA THR A 26 -5.92 -3.58 -20.56
C THR A 26 -6.25 -2.14 -20.22
N LEU A 27 -5.23 -1.39 -19.81
CA LEU A 27 -5.31 0.04 -19.59
C LEU A 27 -4.54 0.75 -20.70
N THR A 28 -5.26 1.48 -21.53
CA THR A 28 -4.66 2.28 -22.60
C THR A 28 -4.78 3.75 -22.22
N HIS A 29 -3.63 4.38 -22.06
CA HIS A 29 -3.49 5.82 -21.93
C HIS A 29 -2.27 6.21 -22.77
N GLY A 30 -2.19 7.47 -23.20
CA GLY A 30 -1.27 7.93 -24.26
C GLY A 30 0.18 7.39 -24.14
N ARG A 31 0.66 7.12 -22.92
CA ARG A 31 1.89 6.36 -22.65
C ARG A 31 1.69 5.33 -21.53
N ALA A 32 2.38 4.20 -21.61
CA ALA A 32 2.31 3.12 -20.60
C ALA A 32 2.74 3.56 -19.19
N LEU A 33 3.74 4.46 -19.08
CA LEU A 33 4.18 5.00 -17.79
C LEU A 33 3.08 5.77 -17.06
N ASP A 34 2.24 6.48 -17.81
CA ASP A 34 1.15 7.26 -17.25
C ASP A 34 0.02 6.33 -16.73
N ALA A 35 -0.21 5.19 -17.40
CA ALA A 35 -1.13 4.16 -16.90
C ALA A 35 -0.63 3.49 -15.60
N ILE A 36 0.67 3.19 -15.51
CA ILE A 36 1.27 2.66 -14.27
C ILE A 36 1.13 3.68 -13.12
N ALA A 37 1.43 4.94 -13.38
CA ALA A 37 1.30 6.00 -12.38
C ALA A 37 -0.16 6.16 -11.92
N ALA A 38 -1.12 6.09 -12.84
CA ALA A 38 -2.55 6.12 -12.52
C ALA A 38 -2.96 4.95 -11.62
N LEU A 39 -2.53 3.73 -11.94
CA LEU A 39 -2.79 2.54 -11.11
C LEU A 39 -2.18 2.64 -9.71
N GLN A 40 -0.93 3.11 -9.60
CA GLN A 40 -0.27 3.30 -8.31
C GLN A 40 -0.96 4.39 -7.48
N HIS A 41 -1.40 5.48 -8.13
CA HIS A 41 -2.16 6.54 -7.47
C HIS A 41 -3.49 5.99 -6.95
N TRP A 42 -4.24 5.27 -7.79
CA TRP A 42 -5.48 4.63 -7.42
C TRP A 42 -5.30 3.66 -6.24
N LEU A 43 -4.32 2.75 -6.31
CA LEU A 43 -4.05 1.80 -5.23
C LEU A 43 -3.74 2.52 -3.91
N LYS A 44 -2.95 3.59 -3.96
CA LYS A 44 -2.65 4.42 -2.78
C LYS A 44 -3.89 5.14 -2.25
N ALA A 45 -4.79 5.61 -3.13
CA ALA A 45 -6.04 6.26 -2.75
C ALA A 45 -6.99 5.26 -2.06
N GLU A 46 -7.17 4.06 -2.62
CA GLU A 46 -7.95 2.99 -1.97
C GLU A 46 -7.31 2.59 -0.64
N GLY A 47 -5.98 2.46 -0.58
CA GLY A 47 -5.29 2.15 0.67
C GLY A 47 -5.57 3.20 1.75
N ARG A 48 -5.61 4.49 1.39
CA ARG A 48 -5.95 5.59 2.31
C ARG A 48 -7.40 5.58 2.74
N ARG A 49 -8.31 5.05 1.92
CA ARG A 49 -9.73 4.94 2.24
C ARG A 49 -10.01 3.83 3.24
N HIS A 50 -9.36 2.66 3.09
CA HIS A 50 -9.74 1.46 3.85
C HIS A 50 -8.79 1.10 4.99
N LEU A 51 -7.47 1.19 4.78
CA LEU A 51 -6.50 0.65 5.75
C LEU A 51 -6.51 1.35 7.12
N PRO A 52 -6.74 2.68 7.24
CA PRO A 52 -6.88 3.31 8.55
C PRO A 52 -8.02 2.73 9.39
N ASP A 53 -9.17 2.49 8.77
CA ASP A 53 -10.35 1.95 9.45
C ASP A 53 -10.11 0.50 9.89
N TRP A 54 -9.50 -0.31 9.02
CA TRP A 54 -9.13 -1.69 9.38
C TRP A 54 -8.12 -1.73 10.52
N LEU A 55 -7.12 -0.83 10.52
CA LEU A 55 -6.16 -0.72 11.61
C LEU A 55 -6.86 -0.32 12.92
N ALA A 56 -7.80 0.62 12.87
CA ALA A 56 -8.55 1.05 14.04
C ALA A 56 -9.40 -0.08 14.63
N LEU A 57 -10.06 -0.88 13.77
CA LEU A 57 -10.82 -2.05 14.19
C LEU A 57 -9.93 -3.09 14.88
N VAL A 58 -8.79 -3.43 14.27
CA VAL A 58 -7.84 -4.38 14.88
C VAL A 58 -7.22 -3.81 16.15
N ALA A 59 -6.93 -2.51 16.22
CA ALA A 59 -6.42 -1.88 17.43
C ALA A 59 -7.44 -1.97 18.58
N ALA A 60 -8.72 -1.74 18.30
CA ALA A 60 -9.79 -1.89 19.27
C ALA A 60 -9.94 -3.35 19.75
N ASP A 61 -9.97 -4.31 18.82
CA ASP A 61 -10.06 -5.75 19.11
C ASP A 61 -8.89 -6.25 19.97
N THR A 62 -7.69 -5.74 19.71
CA THR A 62 -6.46 -6.19 20.38
C THR A 62 -6.09 -5.37 21.63
N GLY A 63 -6.78 -4.26 21.87
CA GLY A 63 -6.52 -3.33 22.97
C GLY A 63 -5.28 -2.44 22.78
N HIS A 64 -4.72 -2.37 21.58
CA HIS A 64 -3.55 -1.55 21.27
C HIS A 64 -3.92 -0.08 21.01
N ARG A 65 -2.95 0.81 21.19
CA ARG A 65 -3.06 2.24 20.85
C ARG A 65 -1.91 2.67 19.96
N TYR A 66 -2.18 3.58 19.04
CA TYR A 66 -1.18 4.18 18.17
C TYR A 66 -1.45 5.69 18.02
N THR A 67 -0.42 6.45 17.64
CA THR A 67 -0.47 7.92 17.59
C THR A 67 -1.06 8.42 16.28
N THR A 68 -0.54 7.92 15.15
CA THR A 68 -1.03 8.28 13.80
C THR A 68 -0.81 7.12 12.85
N VAL A 69 -1.65 7.01 11.83
CA VAL A 69 -1.44 6.12 10.70
C VAL A 69 -1.21 6.91 9.41
N SER A 70 -0.31 6.43 8.56
CA SER A 70 -0.16 6.93 7.19
C SER A 70 -0.12 5.78 6.20
N VAL A 71 -0.55 6.02 4.97
CA VAL A 71 -0.52 5.02 3.90
C VAL A 71 0.44 5.42 2.79
N ARG A 72 1.35 4.51 2.45
CA ARG A 72 2.44 4.68 1.48
C ARG A 72 2.43 3.54 0.46
N LEU A 73 3.26 3.65 -0.57
CA LEU A 73 3.50 2.57 -1.54
C LEU A 73 5.00 2.28 -1.61
N GLN A 74 5.55 1.73 -0.52
CA GLN A 74 6.98 1.46 -0.39
C GLN A 74 7.36 0.15 -1.07
N ARG A 75 8.60 0.05 -1.54
CA ARG A 75 9.11 -1.14 -2.22
C ARG A 75 9.24 -2.34 -1.28
N SER A 76 10.01 -2.21 -0.21
CA SER A 76 10.57 -3.32 0.56
C SER A 76 9.78 -3.76 1.81
N ARG A 77 8.74 -3.02 2.22
CA ARG A 77 8.02 -3.30 3.47
C ARG A 77 6.50 -3.33 3.29
N TRP A 78 5.82 -4.04 4.19
CA TRP A 78 4.36 -4.11 4.26
C TRP A 78 3.78 -3.10 5.26
N GLY A 79 4.54 -2.80 6.31
CA GLY A 79 4.27 -1.72 7.27
C GLY A 79 5.55 -1.29 7.99
N SER A 80 5.42 -0.36 8.92
CA SER A 80 6.41 -0.06 9.95
C SER A 80 5.79 0.78 11.07
N CYS A 81 6.25 0.60 12.30
CA CYS A 81 5.92 1.43 13.45
C CYS A 81 7.16 2.15 14.01
N SER A 82 7.03 3.42 14.42
CA SER A 82 8.07 4.14 15.16
C SER A 82 7.93 3.94 16.68
N SER A 83 8.98 4.26 17.44
CA SER A 83 8.94 4.27 18.92
C SER A 83 7.95 5.28 19.50
N SER A 84 7.58 6.30 18.72
CA SER A 84 6.51 7.25 19.04
C SER A 84 5.11 6.77 18.66
N GLY A 85 4.94 5.49 18.34
CA GLY A 85 3.65 4.88 18.01
C GLY A 85 3.06 5.32 16.67
N ARG A 86 3.88 5.82 15.73
CA ARG A 86 3.38 6.19 14.39
C ARG A 86 3.49 5.00 13.45
N ILE A 87 2.36 4.58 12.90
CA ILE A 87 2.28 3.46 11.97
C ILE A 87 2.25 3.96 10.52
N SER A 88 3.02 3.30 9.66
CA SER A 88 3.00 3.50 8.21
C SER A 88 2.62 2.19 7.56
N LEU A 89 1.42 2.12 6.98
CA LEU A 89 0.92 0.96 6.24
C LEU A 89 1.22 1.09 4.75
N ASN A 90 1.41 -0.04 4.08
CA ASN A 90 1.61 -0.08 2.64
C ASN A 90 0.30 -0.39 1.90
N ALA A 91 -0.05 0.39 0.88
CA ALA A 91 -1.25 0.18 0.07
C ALA A 91 -1.29 -1.20 -0.61
N LYS A 92 -0.13 -1.84 -0.82
CA LYS A 92 -0.06 -3.24 -1.31
C LYS A 92 -0.78 -4.23 -0.40
N LEU A 93 -1.05 -3.89 0.86
CA LEU A 93 -1.84 -4.74 1.75
C LEU A 93 -3.21 -5.08 1.15
N LEU A 94 -3.81 -4.21 0.34
CA LEU A 94 -5.05 -4.49 -0.39
C LEU A 94 -4.95 -5.64 -1.40
N MET A 95 -3.74 -6.15 -1.66
CA MET A 95 -3.48 -7.26 -2.57
C MET A 95 -3.16 -8.56 -1.84
N LEU A 96 -3.27 -8.58 -0.51
CA LEU A 96 -3.14 -9.78 0.33
C LEU A 96 -4.51 -10.37 0.65
N PRO A 97 -4.59 -11.68 0.94
CA PRO A 97 -5.76 -12.28 1.58
C PRO A 97 -6.08 -11.58 2.93
N PRO A 98 -7.35 -11.51 3.36
CA PRO A 98 -7.75 -10.79 4.57
C PRO A 98 -6.97 -11.17 5.83
N ASP A 99 -6.73 -12.46 6.08
CA ASP A 99 -6.00 -12.92 7.28
C ASP A 99 -4.54 -12.46 7.28
N ALA A 100 -3.90 -12.45 6.10
CA ALA A 100 -2.56 -11.93 5.94
C ALA A 100 -2.49 -10.41 6.13
N VAL A 101 -3.56 -9.67 5.74
CA VAL A 101 -3.68 -8.24 6.06
C VAL A 101 -3.78 -8.05 7.57
N ARG A 102 -4.70 -8.77 8.24
CA ARG A 102 -4.88 -8.67 9.69
C ARG A 102 -3.59 -8.98 10.43
N TYR A 103 -2.86 -10.02 10.04
CA TYR A 103 -1.54 -10.34 10.58
C TYR A 103 -0.56 -9.16 10.51
N VAL A 104 -0.45 -8.46 9.37
CA VAL A 104 0.44 -7.30 9.27
C VAL A 104 -0.04 -6.16 10.17
N LEU A 105 -1.35 -5.92 10.28
CA LEU A 105 -1.87 -4.90 11.19
C LEU A 105 -1.54 -5.22 12.65
N VAL A 106 -1.74 -6.48 13.08
CA VAL A 106 -1.34 -6.97 14.41
C VAL A 106 0.17 -6.83 14.62
N HIS A 107 0.99 -7.12 13.61
CA HIS A 107 2.45 -6.97 13.68
C HIS A 107 2.86 -5.51 13.96
N GLU A 108 2.27 -4.56 13.22
CA GLU A 108 2.57 -3.13 13.42
C GLU A 108 2.03 -2.61 14.76
N LEU A 109 0.88 -3.11 15.23
CA LEU A 109 0.32 -2.76 16.53
C LEU A 109 1.14 -3.34 17.69
N ALA A 110 1.64 -4.57 17.58
CA ALA A 110 2.51 -5.17 18.58
C ALA A 110 3.81 -4.37 18.77
N HIS A 111 4.28 -3.68 17.71
CA HIS A 111 5.42 -2.77 17.82
C HIS A 111 5.16 -1.55 18.71
N THR A 112 3.90 -1.17 18.97
CA THR A 112 3.57 -0.09 19.91
C THR A 112 3.92 -0.43 21.36
N VAL A 113 4.10 -1.73 21.67
CA VAL A 113 4.47 -2.24 23.00
C VAL A 113 5.91 -2.81 22.98
N HIS A 114 6.29 -3.48 21.90
CA HIS A 114 7.58 -4.15 21.77
C HIS A 114 8.29 -3.75 20.46
N MET A 115 9.25 -2.83 20.55
CA MET A 115 9.94 -2.27 19.37
C MET A 115 10.92 -3.22 18.68
N ASN A 116 11.18 -4.39 19.24
CA ASN A 116 12.06 -5.42 18.67
C ASN A 116 11.32 -6.74 18.52
N HIS A 117 11.75 -7.60 17.59
CA HIS A 117 11.16 -8.94 17.36
C HIS A 117 11.59 -9.98 18.42
N SER A 118 11.58 -9.59 19.70
CA SER A 118 11.90 -10.47 20.83
C SER A 118 10.82 -11.53 21.06
N ARG A 119 11.07 -12.45 22.01
CA ARG A 119 10.06 -13.43 22.45
C ARG A 119 8.78 -12.73 22.91
N ALA A 120 8.88 -11.62 23.64
CA ALA A 120 7.71 -10.86 24.10
C ALA A 120 6.88 -10.32 22.93
N PHE A 121 7.53 -9.77 21.89
CA PHE A 121 6.85 -9.36 20.67
C PHE A 121 6.09 -10.50 20.00
N TRP A 122 6.72 -11.65 19.80
CA TRP A 122 6.05 -12.78 19.15
C TRP A 122 4.96 -13.40 20.01
N SER A 123 5.08 -13.37 21.35
CA SER A 123 3.99 -13.73 22.25
C SER A 123 2.81 -12.78 22.09
N GLU A 124 3.06 -11.47 21.97
CA GLU A 124 1.99 -10.49 21.76
C GLU A 124 1.30 -10.68 20.41
N VAL A 125 2.05 -10.91 19.33
CA VAL A 125 1.47 -11.26 18.02
C VAL A 125 0.64 -12.55 18.11
N ALA A 126 1.18 -13.60 18.73
CA ALA A 126 0.51 -14.90 18.83
C ALA A 126 -0.77 -14.86 19.66
N ARG A 127 -0.85 -13.96 20.65
CA ARG A 127 -2.04 -13.72 21.46
C ARG A 127 -3.25 -13.29 20.63
N HIS A 128 -3.00 -12.49 19.58
CA HIS A 128 -4.05 -11.93 18.73
C HIS A 128 -4.19 -12.59 17.36
N GLN A 129 -3.14 -13.27 16.89
CA GLN A 129 -3.12 -13.99 15.62
C GLN A 129 -2.42 -15.35 15.82
N PRO A 130 -3.12 -16.38 16.30
CA PRO A 130 -2.52 -17.68 16.64
C PRO A 130 -1.81 -18.37 15.45
N ASP A 131 -2.32 -18.18 14.24
CA ASP A 131 -1.82 -18.69 12.97
C ASP A 131 -0.75 -17.78 12.31
N TRP A 132 -0.16 -16.82 13.03
CA TRP A 132 0.78 -15.84 12.47
C TRP A 132 1.93 -16.45 11.65
N ARG A 133 2.39 -17.65 11.99
CA ARG A 133 3.46 -18.35 11.25
C ARG A 133 3.03 -18.72 9.83
N GLU A 134 1.76 -19.08 9.65
CA GLU A 134 1.17 -19.28 8.34
C GLU A 134 1.07 -17.96 7.59
N GLN A 135 0.57 -16.91 8.24
CA GLN A 135 0.43 -15.61 7.60
C GLN A 135 1.79 -15.00 7.20
N VAL A 136 2.87 -15.24 7.95
CA VAL A 136 4.24 -14.93 7.53
C VAL A 136 4.60 -15.62 6.21
N ARG A 137 4.25 -16.90 6.05
CA ARG A 137 4.52 -17.65 4.81
C ARG A 137 3.70 -17.08 3.65
N VAL A 138 2.42 -16.77 3.88
CA VAL A 138 1.54 -16.15 2.87
C VAL A 138 2.09 -14.80 2.42
N VAL A 139 2.45 -13.92 3.35
CA VAL A 139 3.01 -12.59 3.06
C VAL A 139 4.33 -12.69 2.29
N LYS A 140 5.23 -13.61 2.68
CA LYS A 140 6.49 -13.86 1.98
C LYS A 140 6.28 -14.39 0.57
N ALA A 141 5.35 -15.33 0.39
CA ALA A 141 5.03 -15.90 -0.91
C ALA A 141 4.35 -14.88 -1.84
N ARG A 142 3.53 -13.97 -1.29
CA ARG A 142 2.84 -12.95 -2.08
C ARG A 142 3.77 -11.84 -2.57
N ALA A 143 4.78 -11.44 -1.80
CA ALA A 143 5.66 -10.33 -2.13
C ALA A 143 6.27 -10.40 -3.56
N PRO A 144 6.89 -11.51 -4.00
CA PRO A 144 7.41 -11.62 -5.37
C PRO A 144 6.31 -11.82 -6.43
N ALA A 145 5.10 -12.22 -6.04
CA ALA A 145 3.98 -12.49 -6.94
C ALA A 145 3.11 -11.25 -7.22
N LEU A 146 3.43 -10.09 -6.64
CA LEU A 146 2.70 -8.86 -6.93
C LEU A 146 2.93 -8.41 -8.38
N PRO A 147 1.92 -7.82 -9.04
CA PRO A 147 2.10 -7.29 -10.39
C PRO A 147 3.25 -6.30 -10.48
N ALA A 148 4.07 -6.41 -11.53
CA ALA A 148 5.28 -5.59 -11.70
C ALA A 148 5.00 -4.07 -11.62
N TRP A 149 3.83 -3.62 -12.07
CA TRP A 149 3.42 -2.21 -12.03
C TRP A 149 3.36 -1.64 -10.60
N VAL A 150 3.16 -2.47 -9.58
CA VAL A 150 3.13 -2.05 -8.17
C VAL A 150 4.49 -1.53 -7.72
N HIS A 151 5.57 -2.05 -8.30
CA HIS A 151 6.96 -1.74 -7.96
C HIS A 151 7.72 -1.00 -9.04
N ALA A 152 7.09 -0.79 -10.20
CA ALA A 152 7.67 -0.06 -11.31
C ALA A 152 7.91 1.41 -10.90
N HIS A 153 9.15 1.87 -11.06
CA HIS A 153 9.42 3.30 -11.06
C HIS A 153 9.25 3.79 -12.50
N ALA A 154 8.66 4.97 -12.67
CA ALA A 154 8.77 5.71 -13.91
C ALA A 154 10.22 6.16 -14.09
N LYS A 155 11.10 5.25 -14.51
CA LYS A 155 12.38 5.60 -15.11
C LYS A 155 12.32 5.06 -16.53
N PRO A 156 12.23 5.92 -17.56
CA PRO A 156 12.33 5.44 -18.93
C PRO A 156 13.67 4.69 -19.08
N PRO A 157 13.72 3.61 -19.87
CA PRO A 157 14.97 2.92 -20.11
C PRO A 157 15.94 3.87 -20.82
N ALA A 158 17.24 3.76 -20.50
CA ALA A 158 18.27 4.74 -20.86
C ALA A 158 18.56 4.86 -22.37
N ASN A 159 17.89 4.06 -23.19
CA ASN A 159 18.13 3.87 -24.62
C ASN A 159 17.04 4.49 -25.52
N LEU A 160 16.33 5.51 -25.04
CA LEU A 160 15.55 6.44 -25.87
C LEU A 160 16.18 7.83 -25.77
N ARG A 161 17.14 8.11 -26.65
CA ARG A 161 17.60 9.44 -27.06
C ARG A 161 17.50 9.52 -28.57
#